data_AF-W4RLW9-F1
#
_entry.id   AF-W4RLW9-F1
#
_cell.length_a   1.000
_cell.length_b   1.000
_cell.length_c   1.000
_cell.angle_alpha   90.00
_cell.angle_beta   90.00
_cell.angle_gamma   90.00
#
_symmetry.space_group_name_H-M   'P 1'
#
loop_
_entity.id
_entity.type
_entity.pdbx_description
1 polymer ?
#
loop_
_entity_poly.entity_id
_entity_poly.type
_entity_poly.pdbx_seq_one_letter_code
_entity_poly.pdbx_strand_id
1 'polypeptide(L)' 'MNKKETDKLLSSAGYSLSDSETSDLVIQFCIERNIYEIHQVNFALDYFSQKPLGGVL' A
#
# COMPACT_ATOMS: atom_id res chain seq x y z
N MET A 1 -6.09 -5.99 10.38
CA MET A 1 -7.12 -6.23 9.34
C MET A 1 -6.86 -7.59 8.69
N ASN A 2 -7.88 -8.27 8.16
CA ASN A 2 -7.70 -9.49 7.37
C ASN A 2 -7.63 -9.11 5.87
N LYS A 3 -6.84 -9.82 5.04
CA LYS A 3 -6.62 -9.51 3.61
C LYS A 3 -7.95 -9.26 2.87
N LYS A 4 -8.96 -10.09 3.12
CA LYS A 4 -10.30 -9.96 2.52
C LYS A 4 -11.04 -8.67 2.89
N GLU A 5 -10.84 -8.16 4.10
CA GLU A 5 -11.44 -6.89 4.54
C GLU A 5 -10.72 -5.70 3.91
N THR A 6 -9.39 -5.78 3.79
CA THR A 6 -8.58 -4.81 3.05
C THR A 6 -9.00 -4.76 1.58
N ASP A 7 -9.14 -5.91 0.92
CA ASP A 7 -9.58 -6.00 -0.48
C ASP A 7 -10.97 -5.39 -0.66
N LYS A 8 -11.89 -5.65 0.28
CA LYS A 8 -13.24 -5.07 0.26
C LYS A 8 -13.20 -3.55 0.43
N LEU A 9 -12.35 -3.04 1.32
CA LEU A 9 -12.20 -1.60 1.54
C LEU A 9 -11.62 -0.91 0.31
N LEU A 10 -10.53 -1.44 -0.25
CA LEU A 10 -9.91 -0.93 -1.47
C LEU A 10 -10.89 -0.98 -2.64
N SER A 11 -11.57 -2.12 -2.83
CA SER A 11 -12.58 -2.28 -3.88
C SER A 11 -13.73 -1.28 -3.75
N SER A 12 -14.16 -0.98 -2.51
CA SER A 12 -15.20 0.03 -2.26
C SER A 12 -14.76 1.46 -2.61
N ALA A 13 -13.44 1.71 -2.60
CA ALA A 13 -12.83 2.96 -3.02
C ALA A 13 -12.40 2.96 -4.50
N GLY A 14 -12.65 1.87 -5.24
CA GLY A 14 -12.27 1.73 -6.66
C GLY A 14 -10.80 1.34 -6.89
N TYR A 15 -10.10 0.85 -5.86
CA TYR A 15 -8.71 0.41 -5.93
C TYR A 15 -8.57 -1.10 -5.79
N SER A 16 -7.47 -1.63 -6.31
CA SER A 16 -7.03 -3.02 -6.13
C SER A 16 -5.50 -3.05 -6.04
N LEU A 17 -4.96 -3.96 -5.23
CA LEU A 17 -3.52 -4.23 -5.21
C LEU A 17 -3.20 -5.39 -6.17
N SER A 18 -2.20 -5.19 -7.02
CA SER A 18 -1.64 -6.20 -7.91
C SER A 18 -0.53 -6.99 -7.22
N ASP A 19 -0.52 -8.31 -7.37
CA ASP A 19 0.61 -9.15 -6.93
C ASP A 19 1.84 -9.02 -7.85
N SER A 20 1.77 -8.24 -8.94
CA SER A 20 2.86 -8.06 -9.91
C SER A 20 3.58 -6.70 -9.78
N GLU A 21 2.93 -5.70 -9.19
CA GLU A 21 3.51 -4.37 -9.03
C GLU A 21 4.25 -4.26 -7.70
N THR A 22 5.50 -3.79 -7.74
CA THR A 22 6.32 -3.71 -6.52
C THR A 22 5.73 -2.74 -5.49
N SER A 23 5.15 -1.62 -5.94
CA SER A 23 4.43 -0.69 -5.05
C SER A 23 3.29 -1.37 -4.31
N ASP A 24 2.55 -2.23 -4.99
CA ASP A 24 1.35 -2.86 -4.45
C ASP A 24 1.73 -3.95 -3.44
N LEU A 25 2.79 -4.70 -3.70
CA LEU A 25 3.38 -5.66 -2.76
C LEU A 25 3.88 -4.96 -1.48
N VAL A 26 4.52 -3.79 -1.61
CA VAL A 26 4.97 -2.98 -0.48
C VAL A 26 3.77 -2.49 0.34
N ILE A 27 2.74 -1.97 -0.31
CA ILE A 27 1.52 -1.50 0.36
C ILE A 27 0.80 -2.66 1.05
N GLN A 28 0.70 -3.84 0.40
CA GLN A 28 0.12 -5.03 1.00
C GLN A 28 0.89 -5.46 2.26
N PHE A 29 2.23 -5.48 2.18
CA PHE A 29 3.08 -5.78 3.33
C PHE A 29 2.84 -4.81 4.50
N CYS A 30 2.76 -3.50 4.21
CA CYS A 30 2.46 -2.49 5.22
C CYS A 30 1.11 -2.75 5.91
N ILE A 31 0.07 -3.06 5.14
CA ILE A 31 -1.27 -3.34 5.67
C ILE A 31 -1.27 -4.62 6.54
N GLU A 32 -0.63 -5.70 6.09
CA GLU A 32 -0.51 -6.95 6.86
C GLU A 32 0.24 -6.75 8.18
N ARG A 33 1.21 -5.82 8.20
CA ARG A 33 1.97 -5.43 9.41
C ARG A 33 1.30 -4.34 10.25
N ASN A 34 0.11 -3.86 9.86
CA ASN A 34 -0.60 -2.73 10.48
C ASN A 34 0.20 -1.42 10.48
N ILE A 35 1.01 -1.20 9.45
CA ILE A 35 1.74 0.05 9.19
C ILE A 35 0.84 0.93 8.31
N TYR A 36 0.11 1.84 8.96
CA TYR A 36 -0.83 2.76 8.28
C TYR A 36 -0.35 4.22 8.25
N GLU A 37 0.79 4.50 8.89
CA GLU A 37 1.38 5.83 8.90
C GLU A 37 2.00 6.13 7.52
N ILE A 38 1.56 7.21 6.89
CA ILE A 38 1.88 7.52 5.49
C ILE A 38 3.37 7.75 5.26
N HIS A 39 4.08 8.35 6.22
CA HIS A 39 5.54 8.53 6.11
C HIS A 39 6.28 7.19 6.15
N GLN A 40 5.86 6.24 6.99
CA GLN A 40 6.43 4.89 7.04
C GLN A 40 6.16 4.10 5.75
N VAL A 41 4.95 4.19 5.21
CA VAL A 41 4.62 3.55 3.92
C VAL A 41 5.45 4.16 2.80
N ASN A 42 5.57 5.49 2.77
CA ASN A 42 6.38 6.20 1.77
C ASN A 42 7.87 5.89 1.90
N PHE A 43 8.38 5.72 3.12
CA PHE A 43 9.76 5.29 3.34
C PHE A 43 10.01 3.88 2.79
N ALA A 44 9.07 2.96 3.00
CA ALA A 44 9.16 1.62 2.41
C ALA A 44 9.08 1.65 0.89
N LEU A 45 8.21 2.48 0.31
CA LEU A 45 8.13 2.65 -1.15
C LEU A 45 9.42 3.24 -1.72
N ASP A 46 9.98 4.27 -1.09
CA ASP A 46 11.24 4.90 -1.49
C ASP A 46 12.41 3.93 -1.44
N TYR A 47 12.47 3.06 -0.43
CA TYR A 47 13.47 1.98 -0.34
C TYR A 47 13.48 1.07 -1.58
N PHE A 48 12.31 0.83 -2.19
CA PHE A 48 12.16 0.06 -3.42
C PHE A 48 12.11 0.94 -4.68
N SER A 49 12.51 2.22 -4.59
CA SER A 49 12.47 3.20 -5.69
C SER A 49 11.07 3.36 -6.31
N GLN A 50 10.01 3.13 -5.52
CA GLN A 50 8.61 3.30 -5.91
C GLN A 50 8.13 4.72 -5.61
N LYS A 51 7.10 5.17 -6.33
CA LYS A 51 6.53 6.50 -6.11
C LYS A 51 5.82 6.58 -4.74
N PRO A 52 6.06 7.63 -3.94
CA PRO A 52 5.34 7.82 -2.68
C PRO A 52 3.85 8.09 -2.90
N LEU A 53 3.03 7.61 -1.96
CA LEU A 53 1.62 7.90 -1.85
C LEU A 53 1.40 9.36 -1.39
N GLY A 54 0.29 9.96 -1.82
CA GLY A 54 -0.15 11.28 -1.36
C GLY A 54 0.31 12.46 -2.23
N GLY A 55 1.04 12.21 -3.32
CA GLY A 55 1.30 13.23 -4.37
C GLY A 55 1.86 14.54 -3.83
N VAL A 56 3.08 14.52 -3.31
CA VAL A 56 3.89 15.73 -3.08
C VAL A 56 5.31 15.35 -3.54
N LEU A 57 5.87 15.86 -4.64
CA LEU A 57 5.59 17.04 -5.48
C LEU A 57 5.03 16.70 -6.87
#